data_AF-A0A7Y8APZ6-F1
#
_entry.id   AF-A0A7Y8APZ6-F1
#
_cell.length_a   1.000
_cell.length_b   1.000
_cell.length_c   1.000
_cell.angle_alpha   90.00
_cell.angle_beta   90.00
_cell.angle_gamma   90.00
#
_symmetry.space_group_name_H-M   'P 1'
#
loop_
_entity.id
_entity.type
_entity.pdbx_description
1 polymer ?
#
loop_
_entity_poly.entity_id
_entity_poly.type
_entity_poly.pdbx_seq_one_letter_code
_entity_poly.pdbx_strand_id
1 'polypeptide(L)'
;LDHLGTPQELTAPNGEIVWSAHYKAYGKISRLDASKIDNPLRFQGQYFDPKSGLHYNRHRYYNPDLGRYLTPDPVKLAGGINAYQYVPNPTRWVDPLGLNANCPGLGNKSPTCAKHKEPAAPQISRKGAFREAKRDANIPMSQQPDVLIDSDSGLGKQYEIVKMTDINGRKTLNSYGKPINTRQYQYTRADGSIVLIQDHSAGHKFGAKDGQGDQGAHFNLRPIDTPRTGKIPGTKDHYLFKEKK
;
A
#
# COMPACT_ATOMS: atom_id res chain seq x y z
N LEU A 1 -36.12 1.15 -6.11
CA LEU A 1 -34.69 1.10 -6.46
C LEU A 1 -34.48 -0.02 -7.48
N ASP A 2 -33.43 0.02 -8.30
CA ASP A 2 -33.03 -1.13 -9.13
C ASP A 2 -32.21 -2.17 -8.33
N HIS A 3 -31.72 -3.22 -9.00
CA HIS A 3 -30.91 -4.27 -8.36
C HIS A 3 -29.52 -3.80 -7.90
N LEU A 4 -29.08 -2.62 -8.31
CA LEU A 4 -27.84 -1.96 -7.85
C LEU A 4 -28.10 -0.93 -6.75
N GLY A 5 -29.35 -0.75 -6.33
CA GLY A 5 -29.74 0.26 -5.34
C GLY A 5 -29.86 1.68 -5.90
N THR A 6 -29.88 1.85 -7.22
CA THR A 6 -30.09 3.16 -7.86
C THR A 6 -31.55 3.59 -7.68
N PRO A 7 -31.82 4.84 -7.25
CA PRO A 7 -33.17 5.40 -7.25
C PRO A 7 -33.78 5.37 -8.64
N GLN A 8 -34.95 4.75 -8.79
CA GLN A 8 -35.73 4.76 -10.04
C GLN A 8 -36.96 5.66 -9.88
N GLU A 9 -37.57 5.67 -8.69
CA GLU A 9 -38.81 6.40 -8.41
C GLU A 9 -38.83 6.93 -6.98
N LEU A 10 -39.49 8.08 -6.78
CA LEU A 10 -39.84 8.65 -5.48
C LEU A 10 -41.33 8.93 -5.43
N THR A 11 -41.97 8.57 -4.32
CA THR A 11 -43.41 8.75 -4.11
C THR A 11 -43.68 9.69 -2.93
N ALA A 12 -44.71 10.52 -3.06
CA ALA A 12 -45.26 11.28 -1.95
C ALA A 12 -46.07 10.36 -1.00
N PRO A 13 -46.44 10.83 0.22
CA PRO A 13 -47.20 10.02 1.18
C PRO A 13 -48.56 9.51 0.66
N ASN A 14 -49.14 10.18 -0.32
CA ASN A 14 -50.38 9.80 -1.00
C ASN A 14 -50.18 8.77 -2.14
N GLY A 15 -48.95 8.30 -2.38
CA GLY A 15 -48.60 7.33 -3.44
C GLY A 15 -48.33 7.94 -4.81
N GLU A 16 -48.40 9.27 -4.96
CA GLU A 16 -48.11 9.96 -6.22
C GLU A 16 -46.61 9.90 -6.55
N ILE A 17 -46.25 9.51 -7.77
CA ILE A 17 -44.87 9.57 -8.25
C ILE A 17 -44.47 11.04 -8.45
N VAL A 18 -43.54 11.51 -7.63
CA VAL A 18 -43.02 12.87 -7.67
C VAL A 18 -41.71 12.99 -8.44
N TRP A 19 -41.00 11.88 -8.63
CA TRP A 19 -39.79 11.81 -9.45
C TRP A 19 -39.60 10.38 -9.99
N SER A 20 -39.22 10.24 -11.25
CA SER A 20 -38.91 8.94 -11.86
C SER A 20 -37.93 9.08 -13.02
N ALA A 21 -36.92 8.21 -13.09
CA ALA A 21 -35.86 8.26 -14.09
C ALA A 21 -35.39 6.88 -14.56
N HIS A 22 -35.05 6.79 -15.84
CA HIS A 22 -34.35 5.66 -16.44
C HIS A 22 -32.87 5.97 -16.63
N TYR A 23 -32.04 4.93 -16.52
CA TYR A 23 -30.59 5.05 -16.56
C TYR A 23 -29.98 4.21 -17.69
N LYS A 24 -28.90 4.72 -18.28
CA LYS A 24 -27.97 3.94 -19.10
C LYS A 24 -27.11 3.06 -18.19
N ALA A 25 -26.42 2.08 -18.78
CA ALA A 25 -25.55 1.13 -18.07
C ALA A 25 -24.49 1.80 -17.16
N TYR A 26 -24.03 3.01 -17.51
CA TYR A 26 -23.02 3.77 -16.75
C TYR A 26 -23.63 4.87 -15.86
N GLY A 27 -24.93 4.83 -15.58
CA GLY A 27 -25.56 5.69 -14.57
C GLY A 27 -25.93 7.08 -15.07
N LYS A 28 -25.79 7.36 -16.37
CA LYS A 28 -26.37 8.56 -16.98
C LYS A 28 -27.89 8.40 -17.08
N ILE A 29 -28.65 9.39 -16.65
CA ILE A 29 -30.10 9.43 -16.88
C ILE A 29 -30.34 9.49 -18.39
N SER A 30 -31.08 8.51 -18.91
CA SER A 30 -31.49 8.45 -20.32
C SER A 30 -32.83 9.15 -20.55
N ARG A 31 -33.74 9.07 -19.57
CA ARG A 31 -35.10 9.60 -19.65
C ARG A 31 -35.62 9.92 -18.25
N LEU A 32 -36.37 11.00 -18.13
CA LEU A 32 -36.99 11.47 -16.90
C LEU A 32 -38.50 11.51 -17.10
N ASP A 33 -39.23 10.68 -16.36
CA ASP A 33 -40.69 10.49 -16.54
C ASP A 33 -41.49 11.38 -15.60
N ALA A 34 -40.94 11.67 -14.42
CA ALA A 34 -41.46 12.63 -13.46
C ALA A 34 -40.32 13.42 -12.83
N SER A 35 -40.54 14.72 -12.60
CA SER A 35 -39.53 15.64 -12.04
C SER A 35 -40.16 16.78 -11.24
N LYS A 36 -41.17 16.46 -10.42
CA LYS A 36 -41.84 17.46 -9.55
C LYS A 36 -40.91 17.92 -8.42
N ILE A 37 -40.00 17.05 -8.00
CA ILE A 37 -38.89 17.34 -7.10
C ILE A 37 -37.57 16.99 -7.79
N ASP A 38 -36.46 17.59 -7.35
CA ASP A 38 -35.13 17.17 -7.77
C ASP A 38 -34.64 16.00 -6.89
N ASN A 39 -33.90 15.08 -7.51
CA ASN A 39 -33.26 13.97 -6.82
C ASN A 39 -31.80 13.89 -7.28
N PRO A 40 -30.83 14.31 -6.46
CA PRO A 40 -29.42 14.30 -6.82
C PRO A 40 -28.77 12.93 -6.63
N LEU A 41 -29.46 11.95 -6.04
CA LEU A 41 -28.88 10.62 -5.81
C LEU A 41 -28.70 9.86 -7.13
N ARG A 42 -27.56 9.17 -7.26
CA ARG A 42 -27.21 8.37 -8.45
C ARG A 42 -26.89 6.94 -8.03
N PHE A 43 -25.91 6.28 -8.65
CA PHE A 43 -25.39 5.01 -8.13
C PHE A 43 -24.96 5.15 -6.67
N GLN A 44 -24.86 4.03 -5.96
CA GLN A 44 -24.48 4.04 -4.55
C GLN A 44 -23.20 4.85 -4.32
N GLY A 45 -23.21 5.76 -3.35
CA GLY A 45 -22.10 6.67 -3.03
C GLY A 45 -22.03 7.94 -3.89
N GLN A 46 -22.83 8.04 -4.96
CA GLN A 46 -22.77 9.14 -5.90
C GLN A 46 -23.86 10.19 -5.66
N TYR A 47 -23.45 11.45 -5.75
CA TYR A 47 -24.30 12.64 -5.72
C TYR A 47 -24.07 13.44 -7.00
N PHE A 48 -25.14 13.80 -7.70
CA PHE A 48 -25.07 14.65 -8.89
C PHE A 48 -24.75 16.08 -8.51
N ASP A 49 -23.68 16.63 -9.09
CA ASP A 49 -23.34 18.05 -9.00
C ASP A 49 -23.85 18.79 -10.25
N PRO A 50 -24.90 19.62 -10.15
CA PRO A 50 -25.46 20.33 -11.28
C PRO A 50 -24.50 21.33 -11.95
N LYS A 51 -23.52 21.85 -11.20
CA LYS A 51 -22.58 22.85 -11.74
C LYS A 51 -21.59 22.23 -12.72
N SER A 52 -21.12 21.03 -12.43
CA SER A 52 -20.17 20.30 -13.28
C SER A 52 -20.85 19.31 -14.23
N GLY A 53 -22.08 18.89 -13.93
CA GLY A 53 -22.74 17.78 -14.61
C GLY A 53 -22.15 16.41 -14.28
N LEU A 54 -21.23 16.36 -13.31
CA LEU A 54 -20.54 15.14 -12.88
C LEU A 54 -21.21 14.54 -11.66
N HIS A 55 -20.83 13.31 -11.34
CA HIS A 55 -21.25 12.65 -10.12
C HIS A 55 -20.10 12.69 -9.12
N TYR A 56 -20.27 13.43 -8.03
CA TYR A 56 -19.35 13.37 -6.90
C TYR A 56 -19.50 12.03 -6.19
N ASN A 57 -18.43 11.23 -6.19
CA ASN A 57 -18.36 9.93 -5.52
C ASN A 57 -17.28 9.95 -4.46
N ARG A 58 -17.52 10.70 -3.38
CA ARG A 58 -16.65 10.83 -2.20
C ARG A 58 -15.20 11.23 -2.55
N HIS A 59 -14.35 10.27 -2.87
CA HIS A 59 -12.93 10.51 -3.19
C HIS A 59 -12.69 10.99 -4.63
N ARG A 60 -13.64 10.79 -5.55
CA ARG A 60 -13.45 11.11 -6.97
C ARG A 60 -14.71 11.66 -7.63
N TYR A 61 -14.52 12.42 -8.71
CA TYR A 61 -15.59 12.80 -9.62
C TYR A 61 -15.71 11.77 -10.75
N TYR A 62 -16.92 11.23 -10.91
CA TYR A 62 -17.29 10.27 -11.94
C TYR A 62 -18.00 10.98 -13.09
N ASN A 63 -17.58 10.67 -14.31
CA ASN A 63 -18.21 11.13 -15.53
C ASN A 63 -19.07 10.00 -16.11
N PRO A 64 -20.41 10.10 -16.06
CA PRO A 64 -21.32 9.06 -16.53
C PRO A 64 -21.40 8.97 -18.06
N ASP A 65 -20.96 10.00 -18.80
CA ASP A 65 -20.85 9.96 -20.26
C ASP A 65 -19.65 9.13 -20.72
N LEU A 66 -18.53 9.22 -20.01
CA LEU A 66 -17.32 8.44 -20.30
C LEU A 66 -17.29 7.09 -19.58
N GLY A 67 -18.14 6.90 -18.57
CA GLY A 67 -18.15 5.68 -17.76
C GLY A 67 -16.92 5.51 -16.87
N ARG A 68 -16.28 6.61 -16.44
CA ARG A 68 -15.02 6.58 -15.67
C ARG A 68 -14.82 7.77 -14.75
N TYR A 69 -13.85 7.67 -13.85
CA TYR A 69 -13.39 8.78 -13.02
C TYR A 69 -12.51 9.76 -13.80
N LEU A 70 -12.51 11.02 -13.36
CA LEU A 70 -11.67 12.07 -13.95
C LEU A 70 -10.25 12.11 -13.36
N THR A 71 -10.08 11.61 -12.15
CA THR A 71 -8.79 11.56 -11.47
C THR A 71 -8.34 10.11 -11.25
N PRO A 72 -7.01 9.85 -11.27
CA PRO A 72 -6.47 8.56 -10.86
C PRO A 72 -6.95 8.16 -9.47
N ASP A 73 -7.08 6.86 -9.23
CA ASP A 73 -7.44 6.33 -7.92
C ASP A 73 -6.44 6.80 -6.85
N PRO A 74 -6.90 7.47 -5.77
CA PRO A 74 -6.04 7.89 -4.66
C PRO A 74 -5.28 6.74 -4.00
N VAL A 75 -5.82 5.50 -4.05
CA VAL A 75 -5.11 4.31 -3.55
C VAL A 75 -4.16 3.70 -4.59
N LYS A 76 -3.95 4.38 -5.73
CA LYS A 76 -3.00 4.02 -6.79
C LYS A 76 -3.27 2.61 -7.31
N LEU A 77 -2.22 1.80 -7.47
CA LEU A 77 -2.33 0.43 -7.99
C LEU A 77 -3.17 -0.52 -7.12
N ALA A 78 -3.43 -0.17 -5.85
CA ALA A 78 -4.36 -0.94 -5.01
C ALA A 78 -5.82 -0.80 -5.48
N GLY A 79 -6.12 0.26 -6.26
CA GLY A 79 -7.40 0.46 -6.95
C GLY A 79 -7.48 -0.26 -8.31
N GLY A 80 -6.53 -1.16 -8.59
CA GLY A 80 -6.41 -1.86 -9.88
C GLY A 80 -5.47 -1.18 -10.87
N ILE A 81 -5.23 -1.87 -11.98
CA ILE A 81 -4.26 -1.44 -13.02
C ILE A 81 -4.78 -0.22 -13.79
N ASN A 82 -6.11 -0.08 -13.92
CA ASN A 82 -6.72 1.08 -14.55
C ASN A 82 -7.13 2.12 -13.51
N ALA A 83 -6.26 3.11 -13.29
CA ALA A 83 -6.44 4.13 -12.27
C ALA A 83 -7.71 5.00 -12.44
N TYR A 84 -8.32 5.02 -13.63
CA TYR A 84 -9.52 5.83 -13.91
C TYR A 84 -10.81 5.00 -13.92
N GLN A 85 -10.73 3.68 -13.79
CA GLN A 85 -11.89 2.81 -13.91
C GLN A 85 -12.91 3.02 -12.78
N TYR A 86 -14.20 3.03 -13.13
CA TYR A 86 -15.30 2.98 -12.16
C TYR A 86 -15.44 1.59 -11.54
N VAL A 87 -15.94 0.64 -12.33
CA VAL A 87 -15.95 -0.81 -12.01
C VAL A 87 -15.75 -1.61 -13.30
N PRO A 88 -15.32 -2.88 -13.22
CA PRO A 88 -15.25 -3.76 -14.38
C PRO A 88 -16.59 -4.04 -15.07
N ASN A 89 -17.70 -4.12 -14.32
CA ASN A 89 -19.03 -4.31 -14.89
C ASN A 89 -20.08 -3.44 -14.15
N PRO A 90 -20.50 -2.29 -14.72
CA PRO A 90 -21.38 -1.33 -14.04
C PRO A 90 -22.84 -1.79 -13.97
N THR A 91 -23.24 -2.86 -14.68
CA THR A 91 -24.58 -3.43 -14.57
C THR A 91 -24.67 -4.47 -13.45
N ARG A 92 -23.55 -4.88 -12.87
CA ARG A 92 -23.52 -5.85 -11.75
C ARG A 92 -22.88 -5.28 -10.51
N TRP A 93 -21.92 -4.37 -10.65
CA TRP A 93 -21.06 -3.91 -9.58
C TRP A 93 -21.19 -2.40 -9.40
N VAL A 94 -20.92 -1.95 -8.17
CA VAL A 94 -20.92 -0.54 -7.78
C VAL A 94 -19.64 -0.25 -6.99
N ASP A 95 -19.17 0.99 -7.04
CA ASP A 95 -18.10 1.52 -6.19
C ASP A 95 -18.67 2.61 -5.25
N PRO A 96 -19.13 2.26 -4.04
CA PRO A 96 -19.75 3.20 -3.10
C PRO A 96 -18.76 4.18 -2.46
N LEU A 97 -17.46 3.88 -2.54
CA LEU A 97 -16.44 4.68 -1.88
C LEU A 97 -15.75 5.63 -2.84
N GLY A 98 -15.85 5.42 -4.15
CA GLY A 98 -15.00 6.12 -5.10
C GLY A 98 -13.56 5.60 -5.06
N LEU A 99 -13.33 4.37 -4.61
CA LEU A 99 -12.01 3.72 -4.52
C LEU A 99 -12.18 2.33 -5.12
N ASN A 100 -11.56 2.07 -6.26
CA ASN A 100 -11.79 0.85 -7.04
C ASN A 100 -10.97 -0.31 -6.46
N ALA A 101 -11.15 -0.62 -5.18
CA ALA A 101 -10.57 -1.77 -4.53
C ALA A 101 -11.65 -2.84 -4.37
N ASN A 102 -11.89 -3.65 -5.42
CA ASN A 102 -12.76 -4.86 -5.46
C ASN A 102 -13.88 -4.88 -4.42
N CYS A 103 -15.10 -4.50 -4.79
CA CYS A 103 -16.28 -4.90 -4.00
C CYS A 103 -16.89 -6.18 -4.57
N PRO A 104 -17.14 -7.18 -3.72
CA PRO A 104 -18.51 -7.33 -3.28
C PRO A 104 -18.64 -7.28 -1.75
N GLY A 105 -19.73 -6.66 -1.31
CA GLY A 105 -20.31 -7.00 -0.01
C GLY A 105 -20.70 -8.48 -0.02
N LEU A 106 -20.39 -9.15 1.10
CA LEU A 106 -20.67 -10.55 1.41
C LEU A 106 -19.85 -11.59 0.65
N GLY A 107 -18.76 -12.03 1.29
CA GLY A 107 -18.09 -13.29 0.97
C GLY A 107 -16.98 -13.18 -0.06
N ASN A 108 -15.79 -13.57 0.37
CA ASN A 108 -14.56 -13.75 -0.42
C ASN A 108 -13.89 -12.46 -0.90
N LYS A 109 -12.98 -11.99 -0.03
CA LYS A 109 -11.95 -11.00 -0.39
C LYS A 109 -11.16 -11.53 -1.59
N SER A 110 -11.36 -10.93 -2.74
CA SER A 110 -10.45 -11.11 -3.88
C SER A 110 -9.03 -10.73 -3.43
N PRO A 111 -7.99 -11.54 -3.74
CA PRO A 111 -6.62 -11.32 -3.26
C PRO A 111 -6.01 -10.01 -3.76
N THR A 112 -6.64 -9.35 -4.75
CA THR A 112 -6.18 -8.07 -5.28
C THR A 112 -6.69 -6.84 -4.51
N CYS A 113 -7.52 -7.02 -3.46
CA CYS A 113 -7.91 -5.95 -2.51
C CYS A 113 -7.69 -6.30 -1.05
N ALA A 114 -6.67 -7.11 -0.80
CA ALA A 114 -5.88 -6.79 0.37
C ALA A 114 -5.50 -5.31 0.23
N LYS A 115 -5.80 -4.50 1.26
CA LYS A 115 -4.95 -3.34 1.56
C LYS A 115 -3.50 -3.79 1.26
N HIS A 116 -2.58 -2.89 0.92
CA HIS A 116 -1.25 -3.12 1.47
C HIS A 116 -1.42 -3.09 3.00
N LYS A 117 -1.94 -4.18 3.59
CA LYS A 117 -1.43 -4.68 4.84
C LYS A 117 0.05 -4.70 4.53
N GLU A 118 0.82 -3.97 5.32
CA GLU A 118 2.13 -4.47 5.71
C GLU A 118 2.09 -5.99 5.58
N PRO A 119 2.93 -6.59 4.73
CA PRO A 119 2.86 -8.02 4.46
C PRO A 119 2.67 -8.70 5.80
N ALA A 120 1.53 -9.40 5.95
CA ALA A 120 1.04 -9.85 7.26
C ALA A 120 2.23 -10.28 8.09
N ALA A 121 2.51 -9.57 9.21
CA ALA A 121 3.79 -9.59 9.93
C ALA A 121 4.55 -10.88 9.61
N PRO A 122 5.62 -10.84 8.79
CA PRO A 122 6.08 -11.99 8.05
C PRO A 122 6.13 -13.19 8.98
N GLN A 123 5.40 -14.28 8.70
CA GLN A 123 5.45 -15.46 9.57
C GLN A 123 6.88 -16.05 9.67
N ILE A 124 7.76 -15.56 8.81
CA ILE A 124 9.19 -15.81 8.80
C ILE A 124 9.81 -15.18 10.05
N SER A 125 10.42 -16.04 10.86
CA SER A 125 11.24 -15.61 12.00
C SER A 125 12.42 -14.75 11.54
N ARG A 126 12.97 -13.92 12.44
CA ARG A 126 14.24 -13.19 12.20
C ARG A 126 15.34 -14.11 11.65
N LYS A 127 15.45 -15.33 12.19
CA LYS A 127 16.41 -16.33 11.69
C LYS A 127 16.08 -16.75 10.24
N GLY A 128 14.81 -16.95 9.91
CA GLY A 128 14.37 -17.27 8.55
C GLY A 128 14.75 -16.18 7.54
N ALA A 129 14.42 -14.91 7.85
CA ALA A 129 14.74 -13.78 6.97
C ALA A 129 16.26 -13.60 6.79
N PHE A 130 17.04 -13.83 7.85
CA PHE A 130 18.50 -13.79 7.76
C PHE A 130 19.06 -14.90 6.85
N ARG A 131 18.48 -16.11 6.91
CA ARG A 131 18.90 -17.22 6.03
C ARG A 131 18.51 -16.96 4.57
N GLU A 132 17.38 -16.33 4.34
CA GLU A 132 16.93 -15.90 3.01
C GLU A 132 17.87 -14.84 2.44
N ALA A 133 18.18 -13.81 3.23
CA ALA A 133 19.16 -12.79 2.86
C ALA A 133 20.52 -13.36 2.46
N LYS A 134 21.04 -14.32 3.25
CA LYS A 134 22.29 -15.00 2.90
C LYS A 134 22.19 -15.80 1.60
N ARG A 135 21.08 -16.50 1.38
CA ARG A 135 20.84 -17.29 0.17
C ARG A 135 20.84 -16.41 -1.08
N ASP A 136 20.03 -15.36 -1.08
CA ASP A 136 19.86 -14.46 -2.22
C ASP A 136 21.16 -13.66 -2.48
N ALA A 137 21.94 -13.42 -1.43
CA ALA A 137 23.25 -12.81 -1.54
C ALA A 137 24.39 -13.80 -1.87
N ASN A 138 24.12 -15.06 -2.20
CA ASN A 138 25.14 -16.09 -2.46
C ASN A 138 26.19 -16.23 -1.33
N ILE A 139 25.78 -16.04 -0.07
CA ILE A 139 26.62 -16.24 1.11
C ILE A 139 26.36 -17.65 1.66
N PRO A 140 27.38 -18.54 1.72
CA PRO A 140 27.24 -19.88 2.28
C PRO A 140 26.56 -19.87 3.65
N MET A 141 25.57 -20.74 3.84
CA MET A 141 24.78 -20.75 5.08
C MET A 141 25.63 -21.01 6.33
N SER A 142 26.72 -21.76 6.20
CA SER A 142 27.70 -22.06 7.23
C SER A 142 28.67 -20.91 7.55
N GLN A 143 28.85 -19.95 6.63
CA GLN A 143 29.78 -18.84 6.82
C GLN A 143 29.34 -17.96 8.00
N GLN A 144 30.27 -17.70 8.92
CA GLN A 144 30.11 -16.72 9.99
C GLN A 144 30.46 -15.31 9.48
N PRO A 145 29.94 -14.23 10.10
CA PRO A 145 30.37 -12.88 9.77
C PRO A 145 31.89 -12.73 9.89
N ASP A 146 32.46 -11.87 9.07
CA ASP A 146 33.86 -11.50 9.16
C ASP A 146 34.17 -10.91 10.55
N VAL A 147 35.33 -11.24 11.10
CA VAL A 147 35.78 -10.70 12.39
C VAL A 147 36.46 -9.36 12.13
N LEU A 148 35.85 -8.28 12.61
CA LEU A 148 36.40 -6.93 12.60
C LEU A 148 37.21 -6.72 13.88
N ILE A 149 38.47 -6.30 13.76
CA ILE A 149 39.32 -5.98 14.91
C ILE A 149 39.03 -4.54 15.33
N ASP A 150 38.58 -4.37 16.57
CA ASP A 150 38.38 -3.07 17.17
C ASP A 150 39.74 -2.39 17.41
N SER A 151 39.97 -1.21 16.83
CA SER A 151 41.26 -0.51 16.91
C SER A 151 41.66 -0.14 18.33
N ASP A 152 40.66 0.12 19.19
CA ASP A 152 40.87 0.69 20.51
C ASP A 152 41.09 -0.41 21.56
N SER A 153 40.36 -1.53 21.44
CA SER A 153 40.43 -2.66 22.37
C SER A 153 41.22 -3.86 21.87
N GLY A 154 41.55 -3.92 20.57
CA GLY A 154 42.20 -5.08 19.93
C GLY A 154 41.33 -6.34 19.88
N LEU A 155 40.07 -6.27 20.33
CA LEU A 155 39.15 -7.40 20.38
C LEU A 155 38.46 -7.58 19.04
N GLY A 156 38.38 -8.84 18.59
CA GLY A 156 37.61 -9.22 17.41
C GLY A 156 36.10 -9.19 17.68
N LYS A 157 35.34 -8.50 16.83
CA LYS A 157 33.89 -8.42 16.86
C LYS A 157 33.33 -8.89 15.52
N GLN A 158 32.26 -9.68 15.56
CA GLN A 158 31.57 -10.17 14.35
C GLN A 158 30.52 -9.21 13.80
N TYR A 159 30.35 -8.05 14.45
CA TYR A 159 29.43 -7.01 14.02
C TYR A 159 29.90 -5.64 14.52
N GLU A 160 29.48 -4.62 13.79
CA GLU A 160 29.63 -3.22 14.19
C GLU A 160 28.26 -2.66 14.64
N ILE A 161 28.27 -1.70 15.57
CA ILE A 161 27.06 -0.96 15.95
C ILE A 161 27.03 0.34 15.15
N VAL A 162 26.02 0.48 14.28
CA VAL A 162 25.87 1.62 13.38
C VAL A 162 24.61 2.42 13.75
N LYS A 163 24.70 3.74 13.69
CA LYS A 163 23.55 4.64 13.87
C LYS A 163 22.62 4.54 12.65
N MET A 164 21.33 4.34 12.89
CA MET A 164 20.35 4.28 11.81
C MET A 164 20.02 5.70 11.31
N THR A 165 19.99 5.86 9.99
CA THR A 165 19.64 7.13 9.35
C THR A 165 18.62 6.93 8.25
N ASP A 166 17.77 7.93 8.02
CA ASP A 166 16.89 8.01 6.85
C ASP A 166 17.71 8.18 5.56
N ILE A 167 17.04 8.20 4.40
CA ILE A 167 17.70 8.40 3.09
C ILE A 167 18.46 9.74 2.98
N ASN A 168 18.09 10.75 3.77
CA ASN A 168 18.68 12.09 3.78
C ASN A 168 19.80 12.29 4.83
N GLY A 169 20.10 11.26 5.63
CA GLY A 169 21.20 11.24 6.60
C GLY A 169 20.77 11.66 7.99
N ARG A 170 19.46 11.90 8.20
CA ARG A 170 18.90 12.26 9.49
C ARG A 170 18.77 11.01 10.35
N LYS A 171 19.02 11.16 11.65
CA LYS A 171 18.96 10.05 12.60
C LYS A 171 17.54 9.50 12.66
N THR A 172 17.40 8.19 12.53
CA THR A 172 16.11 7.53 12.68
C THR A 172 15.84 7.32 14.16
N LEU A 173 14.64 7.71 14.60
CA LEU A 173 14.26 7.72 16.00
C LEU A 173 13.29 6.57 16.31
N ASN A 174 13.32 6.08 17.54
CA ASN A 174 12.30 5.18 18.06
C ASN A 174 11.03 5.96 18.46
N SER A 175 10.02 5.24 18.95
CA SER A 175 8.77 5.81 19.44
C SER A 175 8.92 6.82 20.60
N TYR A 176 10.09 6.87 21.23
CA TYR A 176 10.43 7.79 22.32
C TYR A 176 11.35 8.94 21.86
N GLY A 177 11.56 9.10 20.55
CA GLY A 177 12.40 10.17 20.00
C GLY A 177 13.91 9.98 20.17
N LYS A 178 14.38 8.78 20.56
CA LYS A 178 15.82 8.49 20.71
C LYS A 178 16.39 7.85 19.44
N PRO A 179 17.64 8.19 19.02
CA PRO A 179 18.30 7.55 17.90
C PRO A 179 18.40 6.03 18.06
N ILE A 180 18.12 5.30 16.98
CA ILE A 180 18.23 3.84 16.95
C ILE A 180 19.63 3.45 16.50
N ASN A 181 20.29 2.60 17.28
CA ASN A 181 21.52 1.91 16.89
C ASN A 181 21.17 0.48 16.45
N THR A 182 21.82 0.01 15.40
CA THR A 182 21.58 -1.29 14.78
C THR A 182 22.90 -2.05 14.59
N ARG A 183 22.84 -3.38 14.55
CA ARG A 183 23.99 -4.23 14.24
C ARG A 183 24.17 -4.31 12.73
N GLN A 184 25.41 -4.19 12.27
CA GLN A 184 25.82 -4.45 10.90
C GLN A 184 26.80 -5.61 10.88
N TYR A 185 26.51 -6.61 10.05
CA TYR A 185 27.36 -7.77 9.81
C TYR A 185 28.06 -7.61 8.47
N GLN A 186 29.32 -8.02 8.39
CA GLN A 186 30.09 -8.07 7.15
C GLN A 186 30.30 -9.53 6.72
N TYR A 187 30.17 -9.79 5.42
CA TYR A 187 30.46 -11.08 4.82
C TYR A 187 31.27 -10.91 3.54
N THR A 188 32.44 -11.51 3.49
CA THR A 188 33.23 -11.63 2.25
C THR A 188 32.76 -12.84 1.44
N ARG A 189 32.30 -12.64 0.20
CA ARG A 189 31.86 -13.71 -0.69
C ARG A 189 33.03 -14.45 -1.34
N ALA A 190 32.72 -15.57 -1.98
CA ALA A 190 33.69 -16.37 -2.74
C ALA A 190 34.34 -15.60 -3.91
N ASP A 191 33.65 -14.61 -4.47
CA ASP A 191 34.17 -13.72 -5.53
C ASP A 191 35.01 -12.54 -4.97
N GLY A 192 35.22 -12.48 -3.65
CA GLY A 192 35.92 -11.40 -2.96
C GLY A 192 35.08 -10.15 -2.71
N SER A 193 33.85 -10.06 -3.24
CA SER A 193 32.96 -8.93 -2.96
C SER A 193 32.43 -8.99 -1.52
N ILE A 194 32.26 -7.82 -0.91
CA ILE A 194 31.85 -7.73 0.50
C ILE A 194 30.40 -7.24 0.58
N VAL A 195 29.60 -7.97 1.36
CA VAL A 195 28.21 -7.68 1.64
C VAL A 195 28.04 -7.26 3.09
N LEU A 196 27.30 -6.18 3.28
CA LEU A 196 26.82 -5.70 4.57
C LEU A 196 25.38 -6.14 4.78
N ILE A 197 25.09 -6.77 5.92
CA ILE A 197 23.74 -7.08 6.37
C ILE A 197 23.46 -6.25 7.61
N GLN A 198 22.59 -5.25 7.50
CA GLN A 198 22.19 -4.39 8.62
C GLN A 198 20.85 -4.84 9.22
N ASP A 199 20.77 -4.92 10.54
CA ASP A 199 19.63 -5.47 11.29
C ASP A 199 18.66 -4.39 11.81
N HIS A 200 17.58 -4.14 11.09
CA HIS A 200 16.56 -3.18 11.48
C HIS A 200 15.47 -3.82 12.35
N SER A 201 15.84 -4.70 13.29
CA SER A 201 14.92 -5.37 14.22
C SER A 201 13.99 -4.44 15.01
N ALA A 202 14.44 -3.22 15.31
CA ALA A 202 13.62 -2.23 16.02
C ALA A 202 12.52 -1.60 15.15
N GLY A 203 12.51 -1.89 13.84
CA GLY A 203 11.74 -1.14 12.85
C GLY A 203 12.12 0.33 12.84
N HIS A 204 11.40 1.11 12.05
CA HIS A 204 11.45 2.55 12.17
C HIS A 204 10.25 3.26 11.58
N LYS A 205 9.97 4.42 12.19
CA LYS A 205 9.03 5.41 11.70
C LYS A 205 9.78 6.63 11.19
N PHE A 206 9.42 7.12 10.02
CA PHE A 206 10.00 8.30 9.40
C PHE A 206 9.24 9.59 9.80
N GLY A 207 8.13 9.46 10.52
CA GLY A 207 7.39 10.60 11.09
C GLY A 207 6.57 11.40 10.08
N ALA A 208 6.38 10.89 8.86
CA ALA A 208 5.47 11.48 7.89
C ALA A 208 4.02 11.38 8.39
N LYS A 209 3.18 12.40 8.12
CA LYS A 209 1.77 12.45 8.56
C LYS A 209 0.95 11.20 8.17
N ASP A 210 1.34 10.56 7.06
CA ASP A 210 0.65 9.37 6.53
C ASP A 210 1.39 8.05 6.82
N GLY A 211 2.45 8.07 7.65
CA GLY A 211 3.30 6.89 7.92
C GLY A 211 4.10 6.42 6.70
N GLN A 212 4.16 7.23 5.65
CA GLN A 212 4.84 6.88 4.41
C GLN A 212 6.35 6.71 4.67
N GLY A 213 6.86 5.54 4.31
CA GLY A 213 8.25 5.16 4.52
C GLY A 213 8.46 4.29 5.75
N ASP A 214 7.52 4.23 6.70
CA ASP A 214 7.65 3.39 7.90
C ASP A 214 7.87 1.92 7.51
N GLN A 215 8.86 1.28 8.15
CA GLN A 215 9.21 -0.11 7.88
C GLN A 215 9.27 -0.86 9.21
N GLY A 216 8.52 -1.96 9.30
CA GLY A 216 8.65 -2.93 10.37
C GLY A 216 10.01 -3.63 10.38
N ALA A 217 10.19 -4.58 11.29
CA ALA A 217 11.47 -5.27 11.46
C ALA A 217 11.97 -6.00 10.19
N HIS A 218 13.20 -5.70 9.76
CA HIS A 218 13.79 -6.29 8.55
C HIS A 218 15.33 -6.29 8.53
N PHE A 219 15.93 -7.00 7.58
CA PHE A 219 17.33 -6.84 7.21
C PHE A 219 17.47 -6.05 5.90
N ASN A 220 18.53 -5.24 5.83
CA ASN A 220 18.89 -4.48 4.65
C ASN A 220 20.28 -4.90 4.17
N LEU A 221 20.40 -5.23 2.88
CA LEU A 221 21.59 -5.79 2.25
C LEU A 221 22.21 -4.79 1.30
N ARG A 222 23.50 -4.48 1.50
CA ARG A 222 24.21 -3.46 0.72
C ARG A 222 25.64 -3.90 0.43
N PRO A 223 26.22 -3.55 -0.72
CA PRO A 223 27.64 -3.76 -0.97
C PRO A 223 28.48 -2.74 -0.18
N ILE A 224 29.73 -3.08 0.14
CA ILE A 224 30.57 -2.24 1.01
C ILE A 224 30.99 -0.90 0.36
N ASP A 225 31.06 -0.85 -0.96
CA ASP A 225 31.44 0.33 -1.76
C ASP A 225 30.34 1.40 -1.75
N THR A 226 29.08 0.97 -1.73
CA THR A 226 27.90 1.84 -1.66
C THR A 226 27.02 1.45 -0.47
N PRO A 227 27.53 1.60 0.77
CA PRO A 227 26.97 1.00 1.98
C PRO A 227 25.66 1.65 2.44
N ARG A 228 25.08 2.57 1.65
CA ARG A 228 23.87 3.34 1.97
C ARG A 228 22.75 3.12 0.96
N THR A 229 23.07 3.21 -0.33
CA THR A 229 22.09 3.18 -1.44
C THR A 229 22.36 2.07 -2.43
N GLY A 230 23.48 1.35 -2.28
CA GLY A 230 23.86 0.26 -3.15
C GLY A 230 22.86 -0.88 -3.10
N LYS A 231 22.65 -1.51 -4.26
CA LYS A 231 21.84 -2.71 -4.38
C LYS A 231 22.71 -3.86 -4.81
N ILE A 232 22.49 -5.02 -4.21
CA ILE A 232 23.15 -6.25 -4.62
C ILE A 232 22.25 -6.94 -5.65
N PRO A 233 22.75 -7.20 -6.87
CA PRO A 233 21.97 -7.93 -7.88
C PRO A 233 21.45 -9.26 -7.34
N GLY A 234 20.18 -9.57 -7.61
CA GLY A 234 19.53 -10.80 -7.16
C GLY A 234 18.99 -10.78 -5.72
N THR A 235 19.14 -9.68 -4.99
CA THR A 235 18.61 -9.52 -3.62
C THR A 235 17.36 -8.67 -3.56
N LYS A 236 16.57 -8.85 -2.50
CA LYS A 236 15.42 -7.98 -2.17
C LYS A 236 15.90 -6.67 -1.52
N ASP A 237 15.13 -5.61 -1.72
CA ASP A 237 15.36 -4.33 -1.06
C ASP A 237 15.28 -4.43 0.48
N HIS A 238 14.35 -5.26 0.99
CA HIS A 238 14.15 -5.49 2.42
C HIS A 238 13.76 -6.95 2.71
N TYR A 239 14.38 -7.57 3.71
CA TYR A 239 14.03 -8.90 4.21
C TYR A 239 13.27 -8.80 5.53
N LEU A 240 11.95 -8.65 5.42
CA LEU A 240 11.06 -8.44 6.56
C LEU A 240 10.97 -9.72 7.42
N PHE A 241 10.86 -9.56 8.74
CA PHE A 241 10.58 -10.65 9.67
C PHE A 241 9.58 -10.25 10.76
N LYS A 242 8.96 -11.25 11.41
CA LYS A 242 8.07 -11.03 12.54
C LYS A 242 8.79 -10.30 13.68
N GLU A 243 8.17 -9.25 14.20
CA GLU A 243 8.57 -8.63 15.45
C GLU A 243 8.43 -9.64 16.61
N LYS A 244 9.39 -9.60 17.54
CA LYS A 244 9.22 -10.36 18.79
C LYS A 244 8.10 -9.69 19.57
N LYS A 245 7.06 -10.47 19.91
CA LYS A 245 6.04 -10.07 20.89
C LYS A 245 6.69 -9.83 22.25
#